data_AF-A0AAV1TUY4-F1
#
_entry.id   AF-A0AAV1TUY4-F1
#
_cell.length_a   1.000
_cell.length_b   1.000
_cell.length_c   1.000
_cell.angle_alpha   90.00
_cell.angle_beta   90.00
_cell.angle_gamma   90.00
#
_symmetry.space_group_name_H-M   'P 1'
#
loop_
_entity.id
_entity.type
_entity.pdbx_description
1 polymer ?
#
loop_
_entity_poly.entity_id
_entity_poly.type
_entity_poly.pdbx_seq_one_letter_code
_entity_poly.pdbx_strand_id
1 'polypeptide(L)'
;MYEGIDNLKSLYDRAGKTFSGGPSAAQDAPRRNARPDPVRRSSVGSGAPKYPRTGDSRATGRDNSSDVRSRRGGSTSAQLDSADHRESPKEEVMEEGKRSSSLFDRVTLALRGDLEHERDRRLQLADTVLKHRAEFAFAQLENERDLTYLRNELRVAHANIDRSRAEITALQTLVDGHHREHKALCAMLERKAVLHRDKQRTDSTA
;
A
#
# COMPACT_ATOMS: atom_id res chain seq x y z
N MET A 1 13.33 8.22 33.50
CA MET A 1 12.55 9.46 33.64
C MET A 1 12.86 10.30 32.41
N TYR A 2 11.93 10.39 31.46
CA TYR A 2 12.03 11.30 30.32
C TYR A 2 10.98 12.39 30.52
N GLU A 3 11.42 13.52 31.06
CA GLU A 3 10.74 14.80 30.94
C GLU A 3 11.00 15.35 29.53
N GLY A 4 9.99 15.93 28.88
CA GLY A 4 10.22 16.68 27.64
C GLY A 4 9.26 16.40 26.49
N ILE A 5 7.95 16.33 26.75
CA ILE A 5 6.96 16.80 25.76
C ILE A 5 5.98 17.67 26.52
N ASP A 6 6.47 18.83 26.97
CA ASP A 6 5.60 19.83 27.56
C ASP A 6 4.75 20.45 26.46
N ASN A 7 3.52 19.92 26.40
CA ASN A 7 2.32 20.57 25.89
C ASN A 7 2.18 20.62 24.36
N LEU A 8 1.43 19.66 23.83
CA LEU A 8 0.99 19.55 22.43
C LEU A 8 0.36 20.84 21.86
N LYS A 9 -0.22 21.68 22.73
CA LYS A 9 -0.74 23.02 22.37
C LYS A 9 0.34 23.95 21.80
N SER A 10 1.56 23.91 22.35
CA SER A 10 2.65 24.79 21.91
C SER A 10 3.13 24.50 20.48
N LEU A 11 2.94 23.27 20.00
CA LEU A 11 3.22 22.87 18.62
C LEU A 11 2.20 23.44 17.63
N TYR A 12 0.93 23.57 18.04
CA TYR A 12 -0.12 24.13 17.20
C TYR A 12 -0.02 25.65 17.06
N ASP A 13 0.36 26.37 18.13
CA ASP A 13 0.46 27.83 18.12
C ASP A 13 1.62 28.35 17.24
N ARG A 14 2.66 27.52 17.00
CA ARG A 14 3.80 27.88 16.14
C ARG A 14 3.50 27.77 14.63
N ALA A 15 2.41 27.11 14.25
CA ALA A 15 2.12 26.83 12.85
C ALA A 15 1.45 27.99 12.08
N GLY A 16 1.06 29.08 12.75
CA GLY A 16 0.69 30.36 12.11
C GLY A 16 -0.31 30.28 10.95
N LYS A 17 -1.19 29.26 10.92
CA LYS A 17 -2.18 29.06 9.85
C LYS A 17 -3.52 29.65 10.25
N THR A 18 -3.72 30.92 9.93
CA THR A 18 -5.04 31.53 9.84
C THR A 18 -5.74 30.97 8.60
N PHE A 19 -6.82 30.21 8.79
CA PHE A 19 -7.74 29.87 7.70
C PHE A 19 -8.69 31.04 7.46
N SER A 20 -8.41 31.86 6.45
CA SER A 20 -9.37 32.81 5.89
C SER A 20 -9.68 32.41 4.45
N GLY A 21 -10.91 31.97 4.20
CA GLY A 21 -11.41 31.79 2.83
C GLY A 21 -12.38 30.62 2.68
N GLY A 22 -13.56 30.73 3.27
CA GLY A 22 -14.70 29.92 2.81
C GLY A 22 -15.15 30.40 1.42
N PRO A 23 -15.55 29.51 0.50
CA PRO A 23 -16.07 29.94 -0.79
C PRO A 23 -17.51 30.47 -0.65
N SER A 24 -17.67 31.74 -1.01
CA SER A 24 -18.95 32.44 -1.15
C SER A 24 -19.75 31.87 -2.33
N ALA A 25 -21.06 31.74 -2.13
CA ALA A 25 -22.03 31.37 -3.15
C ALA A 25 -22.17 32.45 -4.24
N ALA A 26 -22.29 32.00 -5.49
CA ALA A 26 -23.27 32.44 -6.51
C ALA A 26 -22.69 32.19 -7.91
N GLN A 27 -23.36 31.36 -8.72
CA GLN A 27 -24.12 31.81 -9.89
C GLN A 27 -24.54 30.62 -10.77
N ASP A 28 -25.83 30.67 -11.10
CA ASP A 28 -26.53 29.83 -12.06
C ASP A 28 -25.85 29.74 -13.42
N ALA A 29 -25.72 28.52 -13.94
CA ALA A 29 -25.77 28.26 -15.37
C ALA A 29 -26.40 26.89 -15.63
N PRO A 30 -27.43 26.79 -16.49
CA PRO A 30 -28.06 25.52 -16.83
C PRO A 30 -27.48 24.94 -18.12
N ARG A 31 -27.75 23.64 -18.36
CA ARG A 31 -27.65 22.87 -19.62
C ARG A 31 -26.28 22.20 -19.82
N ARG A 32 -26.14 20.97 -20.34
CA ARG A 32 -27.06 20.02 -20.99
C ARG A 32 -26.34 18.67 -21.06
N ASN A 33 -27.11 17.60 -20.83
CA ASN A 33 -27.05 16.24 -21.37
C ASN A 33 -25.84 15.85 -22.25
N ALA A 34 -25.17 14.74 -21.90
CA ALA A 34 -24.98 13.59 -22.79
C ALA A 34 -24.30 12.43 -22.04
N ARG A 35 -25.08 11.37 -21.77
CA ARG A 35 -24.54 10.02 -21.57
C ARG A 35 -23.87 9.54 -22.86
N PRO A 36 -22.76 8.81 -22.75
CA PRO A 36 -22.51 7.70 -23.65
C PRO A 36 -22.74 6.37 -22.93
N ASP A 37 -23.64 5.56 -23.48
CA ASP A 37 -23.77 4.15 -23.12
C ASP A 37 -22.53 3.34 -23.54
N PRO A 38 -22.13 2.31 -22.77
CA PRO A 38 -21.06 1.40 -23.14
C PRO A 38 -21.59 0.29 -24.06
N VAL A 39 -21.37 0.42 -25.36
CA VAL A 39 -21.66 -0.66 -26.33
C VAL A 39 -20.39 -1.46 -26.65
N ARG A 40 -20.35 -2.67 -26.09
CA ARG A 40 -19.86 -3.96 -26.61
C ARG A 40 -18.62 -4.03 -27.52
N ARG A 41 -17.62 -4.74 -26.99
CA ARG A 41 -16.93 -5.95 -27.52
C ARG A 41 -16.79 -6.15 -29.06
N SER A 42 -15.52 -6.27 -29.47
CA SER A 42 -14.99 -7.27 -30.42
C SER A 42 -13.48 -7.44 -30.09
N SER A 43 -13.01 -8.60 -29.63
CA SER A 43 -12.66 -9.81 -30.37
C SER A 43 -11.52 -9.61 -31.37
N VAL A 44 -10.31 -10.12 -31.04
CA VAL A 44 -9.33 -10.83 -31.90
C VAL A 44 -7.93 -10.68 -31.30
N GLY A 45 -7.21 -11.78 -31.12
CA GLY A 45 -5.78 -11.77 -30.80
C GLY A 45 -5.32 -12.77 -29.74
N SER A 46 -5.70 -14.04 -29.88
CA SER A 46 -5.05 -15.16 -29.18
C SER A 46 -3.58 -15.24 -29.62
N GLY A 47 -2.69 -14.69 -28.82
CA GLY A 47 -1.24 -14.82 -28.95
C GLY A 47 -0.68 -15.55 -27.73
N ALA A 48 -0.56 -16.87 -27.83
CA ALA A 48 0.06 -17.70 -26.80
C ALA A 48 1.54 -17.31 -26.60
N PRO A 49 2.04 -17.14 -25.37
CA PRO A 49 3.47 -17.05 -25.14
C PRO A 49 4.10 -18.45 -25.27
N LYS A 50 4.77 -18.68 -26.41
CA LYS A 50 5.70 -19.79 -26.60
C LYS A 50 6.99 -19.50 -25.82
N TYR A 51 7.15 -20.12 -24.66
CA TYR A 51 8.44 -20.18 -23.97
C TYR A 51 9.29 -21.33 -24.54
N PRO A 52 10.60 -21.13 -24.79
CA PRO A 52 11.56 -22.21 -24.75
C PRO A 52 12.11 -22.38 -23.33
N ARG A 53 12.14 -23.65 -22.94
CA ARG A 53 12.64 -24.31 -21.74
C ARG A 53 14.14 -24.60 -21.89
N THR A 54 14.98 -24.26 -20.91
CA THR A 54 16.28 -24.90 -20.54
C THR A 54 16.74 -24.22 -19.24
N GLY A 55 16.74 -24.86 -18.05
CA GLY A 55 17.73 -25.83 -17.56
C GLY A 55 18.98 -25.07 -17.08
N ASP A 56 19.59 -25.19 -15.90
CA ASP A 56 19.47 -26.05 -14.71
C ASP A 56 20.17 -25.27 -13.58
N SER A 57 19.69 -25.36 -12.34
CA SER A 57 20.52 -25.13 -11.15
C SER A 57 20.03 -25.99 -10.01
N ARG A 58 20.75 -27.09 -9.85
CA ARG A 58 20.55 -28.16 -8.88
C ARG A 58 20.86 -27.68 -7.45
N ALA A 59 20.00 -28.15 -6.55
CA ALA A 59 20.30 -28.79 -5.27
C ALA A 59 20.82 -27.94 -4.09
N THR A 60 19.90 -27.64 -3.15
CA THR A 60 20.01 -28.02 -1.72
C THR A 60 18.60 -27.90 -1.14
N GLY A 61 17.85 -28.97 -0.89
CA GLY A 61 18.08 -29.89 0.21
C GLY A 61 17.47 -29.36 1.50
N ARG A 62 16.14 -29.43 1.66
CA ARG A 62 15.50 -29.67 2.97
C ARG A 62 14.02 -30.02 2.84
N ASP A 63 13.76 -31.30 2.99
CA ASP A 63 12.46 -31.88 3.29
C ASP A 63 11.95 -31.31 4.62
N ASN A 64 10.77 -30.70 4.60
CA ASN A 64 9.93 -30.52 5.78
C ASN A 64 8.51 -30.92 5.39
N SER A 65 8.29 -32.23 5.21
CA SER A 65 6.96 -32.79 5.43
C SER A 65 6.71 -32.77 6.93
N SER A 66 5.60 -32.16 7.33
CA SER A 66 5.00 -32.49 8.62
C SER A 66 3.52 -32.68 8.37
N ASP A 67 3.17 -33.94 8.14
CA ASP A 67 1.86 -34.52 8.32
C ASP A 67 1.31 -34.08 9.69
N VAL A 68 0.40 -33.11 9.70
CA VAL A 68 -0.41 -32.84 10.88
C VAL A 68 -1.46 -33.94 10.94
N ARG A 69 -1.11 -34.97 11.73
CA ARG A 69 -1.99 -36.09 12.12
C ARG A 69 -3.36 -35.57 12.55
N SER A 70 -4.35 -35.84 11.71
CA SER A 70 -5.77 -35.87 12.08
C SER A 70 -5.97 -36.79 13.28
N ARG A 71 -6.18 -36.21 14.47
CA ARG A 71 -6.59 -36.97 15.66
C ARG A 71 -8.07 -37.33 15.55
N ARG A 72 -8.35 -38.33 14.72
CA ARG A 72 -9.60 -39.09 14.75
C ARG A 72 -9.52 -40.10 15.91
N GLY A 73 -9.80 -39.64 17.12
CA GLY A 73 -9.91 -40.49 18.31
C GLY A 73 -11.28 -41.14 18.38
N GLY A 74 -11.42 -42.30 17.74
CA GLY A 74 -12.60 -43.15 17.89
C GLY A 74 -12.52 -44.02 19.14
N SER A 75 -13.61 -44.01 19.91
CA SER A 75 -14.29 -45.11 20.59
C SER A 75 -13.48 -46.15 21.38
N THR A 76 -13.79 -46.27 22.68
CA THR A 76 -13.98 -47.61 23.28
C THR A 76 -15.07 -47.51 24.34
N SER A 77 -16.28 -47.96 23.98
CA SER A 77 -17.35 -48.28 24.90
C SER A 77 -16.96 -49.51 25.71
N ALA A 78 -16.63 -49.33 27.00
CA ALA A 78 -16.55 -50.44 27.94
C ALA A 78 -17.96 -50.68 28.52
N GLN A 79 -18.58 -51.80 28.14
CA GLN A 79 -19.65 -52.41 28.91
C GLN A 79 -19.01 -53.00 30.17
N LEU A 80 -19.23 -52.34 31.31
CA LEU A 80 -18.94 -52.89 32.63
C LEU A 80 -20.25 -53.44 33.18
N ASP A 81 -20.41 -54.73 32.95
CA ASP A 81 -21.38 -55.60 33.59
C ASP A 81 -20.75 -56.07 34.90
N SER A 82 -21.36 -55.74 36.05
CA SER A 82 -21.12 -56.44 37.32
C SER A 82 -22.16 -56.00 38.35
N ALA A 83 -22.96 -56.97 38.75
CA ALA A 83 -23.88 -56.92 39.87
C ALA A 83 -23.18 -56.53 41.18
N ASP A 84 -23.88 -55.76 42.02
CA ASP A 84 -24.23 -56.23 43.35
C ASP A 84 -25.37 -55.39 43.93
N HIS A 85 -26.50 -56.04 44.15
CA HIS A 85 -27.63 -55.52 44.91
C HIS A 85 -27.23 -55.41 46.38
N ARG A 86 -26.76 -54.23 46.79
CA ARG A 86 -26.71 -53.87 48.20
C ARG A 86 -27.96 -53.06 48.52
N GLU A 87 -28.88 -53.67 49.25
CA GLU A 87 -30.01 -52.98 49.86
C GLU A 87 -29.48 -51.84 50.73
N SER A 88 -29.77 -50.61 50.30
CA SER A 88 -29.49 -49.40 51.07
C SER A 88 -30.34 -49.38 52.33
N PRO A 89 -29.80 -48.98 53.50
CA PRO A 89 -30.60 -48.76 54.70
C PRO A 89 -31.61 -47.65 54.39
N LYS A 90 -32.90 -47.97 54.53
CA LYS A 90 -33.95 -46.97 54.68
C LYS A 90 -33.87 -46.46 56.10
N GLU A 91 -33.22 -45.33 56.31
CA GLU A 91 -33.40 -44.55 57.53
C GLU A 91 -33.43 -43.04 57.20
N GLU A 92 -34.65 -42.53 57.29
CA GLU A 92 -35.04 -41.18 57.73
C GLU A 92 -33.92 -40.23 58.14
N VAL A 93 -33.70 -39.16 57.36
CA VAL A 93 -33.70 -37.75 57.83
C VAL A 93 -34.12 -36.85 56.66
N MET A 94 -35.41 -36.56 56.58
CA MET A 94 -35.97 -35.46 55.78
C MET A 94 -35.87 -34.18 56.61
N GLU A 95 -34.84 -33.34 56.43
CA GLU A 95 -34.85 -31.88 56.74
C GLU A 95 -33.54 -31.14 56.30
N GLU A 96 -32.79 -31.61 55.30
CA GLU A 96 -31.65 -30.84 54.74
C GLU A 96 -31.89 -30.24 53.34
N GLY A 97 -32.99 -30.60 52.66
CA GLY A 97 -33.29 -30.17 51.30
C GLY A 97 -33.57 -28.67 51.11
N LYS A 98 -33.85 -27.92 52.18
CA LYS A 98 -34.13 -26.48 52.11
C LYS A 98 -32.87 -25.60 52.13
N ARG A 99 -31.75 -26.09 52.70
CA ARG A 99 -30.49 -25.33 52.77
C ARG A 99 -29.61 -25.49 51.54
N SER A 100 -29.72 -26.61 50.83
CA SER A 100 -28.98 -26.84 49.59
C SER A 100 -29.54 -26.03 48.41
N SER A 101 -30.86 -25.87 48.32
CA SER A 101 -31.52 -25.09 47.26
C SER A 101 -31.04 -23.63 47.21
N SER A 102 -30.90 -22.97 48.36
CA SER A 102 -30.49 -21.54 48.40
C SER A 102 -29.03 -21.31 48.00
N LEU A 103 -28.16 -22.31 48.18
CA LEU A 103 -26.78 -22.25 47.70
C LEU A 103 -26.69 -22.39 46.19
N PHE A 104 -27.48 -23.30 45.60
CA PHE A 104 -27.57 -23.44 44.15
C PHE A 104 -28.10 -22.17 43.48
N ASP A 105 -29.12 -21.54 44.05
CA ASP A 105 -29.65 -20.28 43.51
C ASP A 105 -28.60 -19.17 43.55
N ARG A 106 -27.84 -19.07 44.64
CA ARG A 106 -26.78 -18.07 44.77
C ARG A 106 -25.64 -18.30 43.78
N VAL A 107 -25.20 -19.54 43.60
CA VAL A 107 -24.17 -19.90 42.61
C VAL A 107 -24.67 -19.61 41.20
N THR A 108 -25.93 -19.93 40.90
CA THR A 108 -26.55 -19.69 39.59
C THR A 108 -26.62 -18.20 39.27
N LEU A 109 -27.03 -17.36 40.23
CA LEU A 109 -27.06 -15.90 40.07
C LEU A 109 -25.65 -15.32 39.88
N ALA A 110 -24.65 -15.80 40.63
CA ALA A 110 -23.27 -15.36 40.47
C ALA A 110 -22.74 -15.71 39.07
N LEU A 111 -22.93 -16.95 38.62
CA LEU A 111 -22.51 -17.38 37.28
C LEU A 111 -23.19 -16.58 36.17
N ARG A 112 -24.47 -16.23 36.33
CA ARG A 112 -25.18 -15.35 35.40
C ARG A 112 -24.49 -13.99 35.30
N GLY A 113 -24.17 -13.37 36.44
CA GLY A 113 -23.48 -12.08 36.48
C GLY A 113 -22.10 -12.13 35.80
N ASP A 114 -21.33 -13.18 36.08
CA ASP A 114 -20.01 -13.38 35.46
C ASP A 114 -20.10 -13.55 33.94
N LEU A 115 -21.11 -14.29 33.46
CA LEU A 115 -21.34 -14.49 32.02
C LEU A 115 -21.78 -13.21 31.31
N GLU A 116 -22.64 -12.41 31.94
CA GLU A 116 -23.08 -11.12 31.40
C GLU A 116 -21.89 -10.14 31.32
N HIS A 117 -21.09 -10.06 32.38
CA HIS A 117 -19.87 -9.23 32.40
C HIS A 117 -18.84 -9.66 31.36
N GLU A 118 -18.60 -10.97 31.21
CA GLU A 118 -17.71 -11.49 30.17
C GLU A 118 -18.25 -11.22 28.76
N ARG A 119 -19.57 -11.28 28.56
CA ARG A 119 -20.20 -10.92 27.29
C ARG A 119 -19.93 -9.45 26.96
N ASP A 120 -20.11 -8.55 27.91
CA ASP A 120 -19.90 -7.12 27.71
C ASP A 120 -18.43 -6.80 27.45
N ARG A 121 -17.50 -7.44 28.18
CA ARG A 121 -16.05 -7.34 27.90
C ARG A 121 -15.71 -7.77 26.47
N ARG A 122 -16.28 -8.89 26.00
CA ARG A 122 -16.04 -9.39 24.64
C ARG A 122 -16.58 -8.44 23.58
N LEU A 123 -17.74 -7.82 23.80
CA LEU A 123 -18.30 -6.83 22.89
C LEU A 123 -17.40 -5.59 22.81
N GLN A 124 -16.96 -5.05 23.95
CA GLN A 124 -16.03 -3.92 23.98
C GLN A 124 -14.70 -4.23 23.27
N LEU A 125 -14.18 -5.45 23.46
CA LEU A 125 -12.97 -5.89 22.76
C LEU A 125 -13.21 -6.01 21.25
N ALA A 126 -14.34 -6.59 20.83
CA ALA A 126 -14.70 -6.71 19.43
C ALA A 126 -14.79 -5.34 18.75
N ASP A 127 -15.43 -4.36 19.40
CA ASP A 127 -15.53 -2.98 18.91
C ASP A 127 -14.14 -2.33 18.76
N THR A 128 -13.26 -2.54 19.74
CA THR A 128 -11.88 -2.01 19.70
C THR A 128 -11.08 -2.63 18.56
N VAL A 129 -11.19 -3.96 18.35
CA VAL A 129 -10.53 -4.66 17.24
C VAL A 129 -11.06 -4.18 15.89
N LEU A 130 -12.38 -4.00 15.76
CA LEU A 130 -12.99 -3.46 14.53
C LEU A 130 -12.51 -2.05 14.23
N LYS A 131 -12.43 -1.18 15.25
CA LYS A 131 -11.90 0.18 15.14
C LYS A 131 -10.45 0.17 14.63
N HIS A 132 -9.56 -0.59 15.27
CA HIS A 132 -8.16 -0.66 14.84
C HIS A 132 -8.00 -1.27 13.45
N ARG A 133 -8.81 -2.26 13.10
CA ARG A 133 -8.83 -2.83 11.75
C ARG A 133 -9.23 -1.79 10.71
N ALA A 134 -10.23 -0.96 11.01
CA ALA A 134 -10.65 0.12 10.14
C ALA A 134 -9.55 1.19 9.99
N GLU A 135 -8.98 1.65 11.11
CA GLU A 135 -7.85 2.61 11.12
C GLU A 135 -6.67 2.10 10.26
N PHE A 136 -6.32 0.83 10.42
CA PHE A 136 -5.28 0.20 9.62
C PHE A 136 -5.62 0.16 8.13
N ALA A 137 -6.86 -0.19 7.77
CA ALA A 137 -7.30 -0.20 6.38
C ALA A 137 -7.27 1.21 5.76
N PHE A 138 -7.65 2.24 6.50
CA PHE A 138 -7.55 3.63 6.03
C PHE A 138 -6.10 4.06 5.83
N ALA A 139 -5.21 3.76 6.77
CA ALA A 139 -3.78 4.06 6.64
C ALA A 139 -3.16 3.34 5.43
N GLN A 140 -3.57 2.09 5.14
CA GLN A 140 -3.14 1.39 3.93
C GLN A 140 -3.60 2.10 2.66
N LEU A 141 -4.86 2.50 2.58
CA LEU A 141 -5.40 3.20 1.41
C LEU A 141 -4.72 4.56 1.18
N GLU A 142 -4.41 5.30 2.25
CA GLU A 142 -3.68 6.57 2.16
C GLU A 142 -2.26 6.35 1.61
N ASN A 143 -1.53 5.37 2.15
CA ASN A 143 -0.22 4.99 1.64
C ASN A 143 -0.25 4.59 0.15
N GLU A 144 -1.26 3.81 -0.27
CA GLU A 144 -1.41 3.43 -1.67
C GLU A 144 -1.68 4.62 -2.60
N ARG A 145 -2.48 5.58 -2.14
CA ARG A 145 -2.75 6.83 -2.87
C ARG A 145 -1.48 7.67 -3.00
N ASP A 146 -0.72 7.82 -1.93
CA ASP A 146 0.54 8.58 -1.92
C ASP A 146 1.59 7.93 -2.82
N LEU A 147 1.75 6.61 -2.76
CA LEU A 147 2.64 5.87 -3.65
C LEU A 147 2.23 6.02 -5.12
N THR A 148 0.93 6.01 -5.40
CA THR A 148 0.42 6.23 -6.76
C THR A 148 0.69 7.66 -7.23
N TYR A 149 0.51 8.65 -6.35
CA TYR A 149 0.83 10.04 -6.63
C TYR A 149 2.32 10.21 -6.96
N LEU A 150 3.21 9.71 -6.10
CA LEU A 150 4.67 9.79 -6.30
C LEU A 150 5.10 9.09 -7.59
N ARG A 151 4.52 7.92 -7.91
CA ARG A 151 4.81 7.21 -9.16
C ARG A 151 4.43 8.05 -10.39
N ASN A 152 3.29 8.74 -10.33
CA ASN A 152 2.84 9.60 -11.42
C ASN A 152 3.73 10.84 -11.57
N GLU A 153 4.12 11.46 -10.46
CA GLU A 153 5.04 12.60 -10.45
C GLU A 153 6.41 12.21 -11.01
N LEU A 154 6.95 11.06 -10.60
CA LEU A 154 8.21 10.53 -11.14
C LEU A 154 8.14 10.30 -12.65
N ARG A 155 7.02 9.75 -13.15
CA ARG A 155 6.79 9.56 -14.58
C ARG A 155 6.81 10.89 -15.34
N VAL A 156 6.19 11.94 -14.79
CA VAL A 156 6.19 13.28 -15.38
C VAL A 156 7.60 13.88 -15.36
N ALA A 157 8.32 13.74 -14.25
CA ALA A 157 9.70 14.22 -14.13
C ALA A 157 10.62 13.56 -15.16
N HIS A 158 10.52 12.23 -15.34
CA HIS A 158 11.28 11.52 -16.37
C HIS A 158 10.96 12.02 -17.78
N ALA A 159 9.67 12.19 -18.12
CA ALA A 159 9.28 12.72 -19.43
C ALA A 159 9.84 14.14 -19.68
N ASN A 160 9.89 14.98 -18.64
CA ASN A 160 10.49 16.31 -18.74
C ASN A 160 12.01 16.24 -18.91
N ILE A 161 12.70 15.35 -18.18
CA ILE A 161 14.14 15.12 -18.34
C ILE A 161 14.46 14.69 -19.77
N ASP A 162 13.69 13.74 -20.32
CA ASP A 162 13.91 13.26 -21.69
C ASP A 162 13.65 14.36 -22.72
N ARG A 163 12.64 15.21 -22.51
CA ARG A 163 12.41 16.40 -23.34
C ARG A 163 13.62 17.35 -23.29
N SER A 164 14.09 17.71 -22.10
CA SER A 164 15.24 18.59 -21.93
C SER A 164 16.52 18.00 -22.53
N ARG A 165 16.73 16.69 -22.44
CA ARG A 165 17.86 16.01 -23.09
C ARG A 165 17.79 16.12 -24.62
N ALA A 166 16.60 15.99 -25.20
CA ALA A 166 16.40 16.15 -26.63
C ALA A 166 16.70 17.60 -27.07
N GLU A 167 16.24 18.59 -26.31
CA GLU A 167 16.53 20.01 -26.55
C GLU A 167 18.02 20.33 -26.46
N ILE A 168 18.71 19.82 -25.43
CA ILE A 168 20.17 19.98 -25.29
C ILE A 168 20.89 19.40 -26.50
N THR A 169 20.49 18.19 -26.94
CA THR A 169 21.09 17.55 -28.11
C THR A 169 20.88 18.39 -29.36
N ALA A 170 19.68 18.92 -29.58
CA ALA A 170 19.38 19.80 -30.71
C ALA A 170 20.25 21.08 -30.68
N LEU A 171 20.38 21.73 -29.52
CA LEU A 171 21.23 22.90 -29.36
C LEU A 171 22.71 22.60 -29.61
N GLN A 172 23.21 21.44 -29.14
CA GLN A 172 24.58 21.00 -29.42
C GLN A 172 24.81 20.85 -30.94
N THR A 173 23.88 20.22 -31.65
CA THR A 173 24.01 20.08 -33.12
C THR A 173 24.02 21.42 -33.84
N LEU A 174 23.24 22.39 -33.36
CA LEU A 174 23.20 23.75 -33.91
C LEU A 174 24.53 24.49 -33.67
N VAL A 175 25.05 24.45 -32.45
CA VAL A 175 26.34 25.05 -32.09
C VAL A 175 27.47 24.44 -32.91
N ASP A 176 27.50 23.12 -33.05
CA ASP A 176 28.49 22.42 -33.88
C ASP A 176 28.39 22.85 -35.35
N GLY A 177 27.17 23.04 -35.87
CA GLY A 177 26.93 23.57 -37.21
C GLY A 177 27.54 24.96 -37.39
N HIS A 178 27.20 25.90 -36.52
CA HIS A 178 27.75 27.26 -36.54
C HIS A 178 29.26 27.29 -36.37
N HIS A 179 29.82 26.41 -35.53
CA HIS A 179 31.27 26.32 -35.37
C HIS A 179 31.96 25.90 -36.68
N ARG A 180 31.39 24.93 -37.41
CA ARG A 180 31.91 24.51 -38.73
C ARG A 180 31.82 25.63 -39.75
N GLU A 181 30.69 26.35 -39.80
CA GLU A 181 30.50 27.51 -40.68
C GLU A 181 31.52 28.62 -40.40
N HIS A 182 31.67 28.99 -39.13
CA HIS A 182 32.65 29.98 -38.70
C HIS A 182 34.07 29.58 -39.11
N LYS A 183 34.45 28.32 -38.87
CA LYS A 183 35.75 27.78 -39.27
C LYS A 183 35.96 27.85 -40.80
N ALA A 184 34.92 27.56 -41.58
CA ALA A 184 34.99 27.66 -43.04
C ALA A 184 35.16 29.11 -43.51
N LEU A 185 34.44 30.06 -42.90
CA LEU A 185 34.58 31.50 -43.19
C LEU A 185 35.99 32.00 -42.87
N CYS A 186 36.54 31.66 -41.70
CA CYS A 186 37.92 32.01 -41.34
C CYS A 186 38.92 31.50 -42.39
N ALA A 187 38.82 30.23 -42.78
CA ALA A 187 39.70 29.64 -43.78
C ALA A 187 39.61 30.34 -45.15
N MET A 188 38.41 30.76 -45.58
CA MET A 188 38.25 31.55 -46.82
C MET A 188 38.92 32.93 -46.72
N LEU A 189 38.77 33.62 -45.58
CA LEU A 189 39.38 34.92 -45.35
C LEU A 189 40.91 34.85 -45.33
N GLU A 190 41.46 33.82 -44.69
CA GLU A 190 42.91 33.56 -44.68
C GLU A 190 43.44 33.34 -46.11
N ARG A 191 42.77 32.50 -46.91
CA ARG A 191 43.15 32.28 -48.32
C ARG A 191 43.08 33.58 -49.13
N LYS A 192 42.04 34.38 -48.94
CA LYS A 192 41.90 35.67 -49.63
C LYS A 192 43.00 36.66 -49.22
N ALA A 193 43.39 36.69 -47.95
CA ALA A 193 44.46 37.55 -47.45
C ALA A 193 45.82 37.19 -48.07
N VAL A 194 46.13 35.91 -48.23
CA VAL A 194 47.35 35.44 -48.93
C VAL A 194 47.37 35.93 -50.38
N LEU A 195 46.27 35.74 -51.11
CA LEU A 195 46.15 36.18 -52.50
C LEU A 195 46.36 37.70 -52.66
N HIS A 196 45.87 38.51 -51.72
CA HIS A 196 46.09 39.96 -51.75
C HIS A 196 47.56 40.33 -51.53
N ARG A 197 48.26 39.62 -50.62
CA ARG A 197 49.68 39.86 -50.33
C ARG A 197 50.58 39.50 -51.51
N ASP A 198 50.26 38.43 -52.23
CA ASP A 198 51.06 37.99 -53.39
C ASP A 198 50.93 38.97 -54.57
N LYS A 199 49.73 39.50 -54.82
CA LYS A 199 49.51 40.53 -55.85
C LYS A 199 50.27 41.83 -55.57
N GLN A 200 50.32 42.27 -54.32
CA GLN A 200 51.10 43.47 -53.96
C GLN A 200 52.61 43.30 -54.16
N ARG A 201 53.15 42.08 -54.07
CA ARG A 201 54.58 41.81 -54.30
C ARG A 201 54.94 41.82 -55.78
N THR A 202 54.05 41.35 -56.66
CA THR A 202 54.33 41.33 -58.10
C THR A 202 54.30 42.72 -58.72
N ASP A 203 53.49 43.64 -58.18
CA ASP A 203 53.36 45.01 -58.70
C ASP A 203 54.50 45.96 -58.27
N SER A 204 55.32 45.58 -57.26
CA SER A 204 56.49 46.36 -56.83
C SER A 204 57.80 46.02 -57.56
N THR A 205 57.75 45.19 -58.61
CA THR A 205 58.95 44.75 -59.35
C THR A 205 58.98 45.23 -60.80
N ALA A 206 58.17 46.24 -61.15
CA ALA A 206 58.15 46.90 -62.46
C ALA A 206 58.71 48.32 -62.39
#